data_AF-A0A968A9J3-F1
#
_entry.id   AF-A0A968A9J3-F1
#
_cell.length_a   1.000
_cell.length_b   1.000
_cell.length_c   1.000
_cell.angle_alpha   90.00
_cell.angle_beta   90.00
_cell.angle_gamma   90.00
#
_symmetry.space_group_name_H-M   'P 1'
#
loop_
_entity.id
_entity.type
_entity.pdbx_description
1 polymer ?
#
loop_
_entity_poly.entity_id
_entity_poly.type
_entity_poly.pdbx_seq_one_letter_code
_entity_poly.pdbx_strand_id
1 'polypeptide(L)' 'VFETAALGDTDWLTLQAGDVITTDGQLGFWDTGQLASGDYLLRLVATNNQDEDLTPCVIQ' A
#
# COMPACT_ATOMS: atom_id res chain seq x y z
N VAL A 1 4.84 1.07 4.35
CA VAL A 1 4.45 -0.05 3.45
C VAL A 1 3.36 0.40 2.50
N PHE A 2 3.52 0.17 1.20
CA PHE A 2 2.52 0.42 0.16
C PHE A 2 1.77 -0.88 -0.15
N GLU A 3 0.45 -0.84 -0.14
CA GLU A 3 -0.41 -2.04 -0.14
C GLU A 3 -1.66 -1.88 -1.01
N THR A 4 -2.24 -3.02 -1.40
CA THR A 4 -3.51 -3.09 -2.15
C THR A 4 -4.43 -4.20 -1.63
N ALA A 5 -5.73 -4.04 -1.80
CA ALA A 5 -6.75 -5.06 -1.54
C ALA A 5 -7.85 -4.97 -2.60
N ALA A 6 -8.51 -6.07 -2.94
CA ALA A 6 -9.69 -6.02 -3.80
C ALA A 6 -10.83 -5.27 -3.08
N LEU A 7 -11.71 -4.59 -3.82
CA LEU A 7 -12.82 -3.86 -3.21
C LEU A 7 -13.74 -4.83 -2.44
N GLY A 8 -13.90 -4.57 -1.14
CA GLY A 8 -14.68 -5.40 -0.23
C GLY A 8 -13.89 -6.49 0.49
N ASP A 9 -12.60 -6.66 0.16
CA ASP A 9 -11.69 -7.55 0.87
C ASP A 9 -11.08 -6.85 2.10
N THR A 10 -10.69 -7.64 3.09
CA THR A 10 -9.97 -7.17 4.29
C THR A 10 -8.50 -7.54 4.28
N ASP A 11 -8.10 -8.43 3.38
CA ASP A 11 -6.73 -8.89 3.26
C ASP A 11 -5.92 -7.96 2.34
N TRP A 12 -4.87 -7.37 2.90
CA TRP A 12 -3.99 -6.43 2.21
C TRP A 12 -2.72 -7.11 1.72
N LEU A 13 -2.44 -6.96 0.42
CA LEU A 13 -1.21 -7.41 -0.22
C LEU A 13 -0.17 -6.29 -0.19
N THR A 14 1.02 -6.59 0.34
CA THR A 14 2.18 -5.69 0.26
C THR A 14 2.71 -5.60 -1.18
N LEU A 15 2.71 -4.38 -1.73
CA LEU A 15 3.33 -4.07 -3.02
C LEU A 15 4.81 -3.71 -2.84
N GLN A 16 5.10 -2.86 -1.86
CA GLN A 16 6.46 -2.43 -1.55
C GLN A 16 6.58 -2.03 -0.08
N ALA A 17 7.72 -2.36 0.54
CA ALA A 17 8.14 -1.84 1.84
C ALA A 17 9.52 -1.19 1.69
N GLY A 18 9.74 -0.09 2.41
CA GLY A 18 11.00 0.63 2.38
C GLY A 18 11.12 1.59 3.55
N ASP A 19 12.36 1.87 3.92
CA ASP A 19 12.79 2.72 5.03
C ASP A 19 13.52 4.00 4.55
N VAL A 20 13.64 4.17 3.23
CA VAL A 20 14.24 5.34 2.61
C VAL A 20 13.23 6.47 2.52
N ILE A 21 13.59 7.64 3.06
CA ILE A 21 12.81 8.87 2.92
C ILE A 21 12.72 9.22 1.43
N THR A 22 11.49 9.25 0.91
CA THR A 22 11.18 9.60 -0.48
C THR A 22 10.30 10.84 -0.50
N THR A 23 10.78 11.92 -1.12
CA THR A 23 10.04 13.19 -1.27
C THR A 23 9.74 13.41 -2.75
N ASP A 24 8.46 13.60 -3.09
CA ASP A 24 7.97 13.77 -4.47
C ASP A 24 8.51 12.71 -5.46
N GLY A 25 8.74 11.50 -4.94
CA GLY A 25 9.35 10.38 -5.66
C GLY A 25 8.45 9.15 -5.74
N GLN A 26 8.93 8.14 -6.46
CA GLN A 26 8.21 6.88 -6.63
C GLN A 26 8.25 6.05 -5.34
N LEU A 27 7.08 5.75 -4.78
CA LEU A 27 6.94 4.92 -3.57
C LEU A 27 7.02 3.42 -3.87
N GLY A 28 6.73 3.02 -5.11
CA GLY A 28 6.96 1.66 -5.57
C GLY A 28 6.42 1.35 -6.95
N PHE A 29 6.45 0.07 -7.31
CA PHE A 29 5.92 -0.46 -8.57
C PHE A 29 4.81 -1.46 -8.28
N TRP A 30 3.73 -1.40 -9.07
CA TRP A 30 2.60 -2.31 -8.97
C TRP A 30 2.36 -2.98 -10.32
N ASP A 31 2.62 -4.29 -10.40
CA ASP A 31 2.27 -5.09 -11.57
C ASP A 31 0.82 -5.57 -11.48
N THR A 32 -0.08 -4.89 -12.19
CA THR A 32 -1.50 -5.25 -12.23
C THR A 32 -1.79 -6.44 -13.16
N GLY A 33 -0.82 -6.88 -13.97
CA GLY A 33 -1.01 -7.98 -14.92
C GLY A 33 -1.24 -9.34 -14.25
N GLN A 34 -0.90 -9.47 -12.97
CA GLN A 34 -1.10 -10.68 -12.17
C GLN A 34 -2.39 -10.67 -11.34
N LEU A 35 -3.15 -9.58 -11.39
CA LEU A 35 -4.39 -9.43 -10.64
C LEU A 35 -5.61 -9.72 -11.52
N ALA A 36 -6.68 -10.23 -10.90
CA ALA A 36 -7.96 -10.32 -11.56
C ALA A 36 -8.47 -8.90 -11.89
N SER A 37 -9.20 -8.76 -13.00
CA SER A 37 -9.82 -7.47 -13.32
C SER A 37 -10.89 -7.10 -12.29
N GLY A 38 -10.87 -5.87 -11.81
CA GLY A 38 -11.84 -5.36 -10.84
C GLY A 38 -11.37 -4.08 -10.18
N ASP A 39 -12.17 -3.60 -9.23
CA ASP A 39 -11.83 -2.44 -8.41
C ASP A 39 -10.94 -2.85 -7.24
N TYR A 40 -9.93 -2.02 -6.95
CA TYR A 40 -8.97 -2.24 -5.89
C TYR A 40 -8.86 -0.98 -5.03
N LEU A 41 -8.51 -1.21 -3.77
CA LEU A 41 -8.13 -0.17 -2.82
C LEU A 41 -6.61 -0.11 -2.76
N LEU A 42 -6.09 1.10 -2.56
CA LEU A 42 -4.68 1.37 -2.33
C LEU A 42 -4.52 2.11 -1.00
N ARG A 43 -3.44 1.81 -0.28
CA ARG A 43 -3.09 2.56 0.92
C ARG A 43 -1.59 2.60 1.16
N LEU A 44 -1.15 3.62 1.89
CA LEU A 44 0.18 3.71 2.46
C LEU A 44 0.07 3.61 3.99
N VAL A 45 0.71 2.59 4.56
CA VAL A 45 0.84 2.40 6.01
C VAL A 45 2.20 2.93 6.43
N ALA A 46 2.23 3.93 7.31
CA ALA A 46 3.47 4.43 7.89
C ALA A 46 3.59 3.90 9.32
N THR A 47 4.79 3.52 9.73
CA THR A 47 5.07 2.99 11.07
C THR A 47 5.96 4.01 11.80
N ASN A 48 5.66 4.26 13.08
CA ASN A 48 6.44 5.20 13.89
C ASN A 48 7.71 4.51 14.47
N ASN A 49 8.51 5.26 15.24
CA ASN A 49 9.73 4.76 15.88
C ASN A 49 9.49 3.86 17.12
N GLN A 50 8.25 3.50 17.40
CA GLN A 50 7.85 2.47 18.37
C GLN A 50 7.28 1.22 17.66
N ASP A 51 7.47 1.11 16.34
CA ASP A 51 6.93 0.04 15.51
C ASP A 51 5.39 -0.04 15.50
N GLU A 52 4.71 1.09 15.76
CA GLU A 52 3.25 1.19 15.69
C GLU A 52 2.79 1.75 14.34
N ASP A 53 1.83 1.07 13.71
CA ASP A 53 1.23 1.52 12.47
C ASP A 53 0.31 2.73 12.69
N LEU A 54 0.51 3.77 11.89
CA LEU A 54 -0.36 4.92 11.81
C LEU A 54 -1.59 4.59 10.97
N THR A 55 -2.71 5.24 11.28
CA THR A 55 -3.96 5.07 10.50
C THR A 55 -3.72 5.42 9.03
N PRO A 56 -3.90 4.47 8.10
CA PRO A 56 -3.64 4.72 6.69
C PRO A 56 -4.77 5.52 6.05
N CYS A 57 -4.43 6.28 5.02
CA CYS A 57 -5.41 6.81 4.07
C CYS A 57 -5.66 5.76 2.98
N VAL A 58 -6.91 5.34 2.82
CA VAL A 58 -7.33 4.40 1.79
C VAL A 58 -7.94 5.17 0.62
N ILE A 59 -7.47 4.88 -0.59
CA ILE A 59 -7.97 5.46 -1.84
C ILE A 59 -8.44 4.34 -2.78
N GLN A 60 -9.39 4.67 -3.66
CA GLN A 60 -9.96 3.79 -4.69
C GLN A 60 -9.64 4.37 -6.07
#